data_AF-A0AAN6DAR4-F1
#
_entry.id   AF-A0AAN6DAR4-F1
#
_cell.length_a   1.000
_cell.length_b   1.000
_cell.length_c   1.000
_cell.angle_alpha   90.00
_cell.angle_beta   90.00
_cell.angle_gamma   90.00
#
_symmetry.space_group_name_H-M   'P 1'
#
loop_
_entity.id
_entity.type
_entity.pdbx_description
1 polymer ?
#
loop_
_entity_poly.entity_id
_entity_poly.type
_entity_poly.pdbx_seq_one_letter_code
_entity_poly.pdbx_strand_id
1 'polypeptide(L)'
;MFVRASSFARPSAARSLLNFARNTSSTASKSKKPVPRPGIDRIGVPFDPYVPMRMSRLPSPLTAPRVYLKSIWNRLLLFAYNQVQVYYFKKSMGKKYKPNFLKWKNEAIETFVRVNKGFAEKKLASIRTNVSQYVYDALEARTNRMPASTTMGWELVKFNSVPKIISVHSFPHEDGVPLLLQIVYRFDTRQQLVVKKAGQDAQNNVRDLTEYLAFNIDPFTDRIVLAGSVFESPVSRGVAPKEGGGREEILAQMKAHGDIYRIEQSQE
;
A
#
# COMPACT_ATOMS: atom_id res chain seq x y z
N MET A 1 49.30 -15.27 -25.32
CA MET A 1 48.70 -14.05 -25.87
C MET A 1 47.48 -14.44 -26.69
N PHE A 2 46.29 -14.44 -26.10
CA PHE A 2 45.00 -14.40 -26.80
C PHE A 2 43.96 -13.80 -25.85
N VAL A 3 43.60 -12.55 -26.13
CA VAL A 3 42.51 -11.82 -25.49
C VAL A 3 41.21 -12.34 -26.10
N ARG A 4 40.23 -12.73 -25.28
CA ARG A 4 38.84 -12.89 -25.74
C ARG A 4 37.88 -12.07 -24.89
N ALA A 5 36.99 -11.43 -25.62
CA ALA A 5 36.21 -10.28 -25.27
C ALA A 5 35.05 -10.58 -24.31
N SER A 6 34.72 -9.54 -23.57
CA SER A 6 33.47 -9.26 -22.88
C SER A 6 32.20 -9.69 -23.63
N SER A 7 31.34 -10.48 -22.98
CA SER A 7 29.92 -10.57 -23.34
C SER A 7 29.10 -9.74 -22.34
N PHE A 8 28.82 -8.50 -22.72
CA PHE A 8 27.74 -7.71 -22.15
C PHE A 8 26.38 -8.16 -22.71
N ALA A 9 25.34 -7.83 -21.93
CA ALA A 9 23.91 -7.75 -22.29
C ALA A 9 23.01 -8.97 -21.96
N ARG A 10 22.37 -8.87 -20.78
CA ARG A 10 20.98 -9.30 -20.57
C ARG A 10 20.02 -8.36 -21.31
N PRO A 11 18.87 -8.88 -21.78
CA PRO A 11 17.62 -8.17 -21.50
C PRO A 11 16.50 -9.16 -21.10
N SER A 12 16.31 -9.33 -19.78
CA SER A 12 15.24 -10.19 -19.20
C SER A 12 13.94 -9.44 -18.90
N ALA A 13 13.95 -8.11 -18.82
CA ALA A 13 12.78 -7.34 -18.37
C ALA A 13 11.73 -7.15 -19.49
N ALA A 14 12.15 -6.99 -20.74
CA ALA A 14 11.24 -6.79 -21.87
C ALA A 14 10.45 -8.07 -22.24
N ARG A 15 11.07 -9.25 -22.09
CA ARG A 15 10.39 -10.54 -22.31
C ARG A 15 9.33 -10.84 -21.24
N SER A 16 9.54 -10.37 -20.00
CA SER A 16 8.57 -10.51 -18.90
C SER A 16 7.30 -9.68 -19.15
N LEU A 17 7.44 -8.46 -19.67
CA LEU A 17 6.31 -7.57 -19.94
C LEU A 17 5.47 -8.04 -21.14
N LEU A 18 6.10 -8.66 -22.15
CA LEU A 18 5.40 -9.22 -23.30
C LEU A 18 4.65 -10.52 -22.99
N ASN A 19 5.12 -11.31 -22.02
CA ASN A 19 4.43 -12.54 -21.60
C ASN A 19 3.19 -12.25 -20.74
N PHE A 20 3.17 -11.16 -19.96
CA PHE A 20 1.97 -10.72 -19.23
C PHE A 20 0.82 -10.31 -20.17
N ALA A 21 1.16 -9.73 -21.33
CA ALA A 21 0.17 -9.37 -22.35
C ALA A 21 -0.32 -10.56 -23.20
N ARG A 22 0.35 -11.72 -23.14
CA ARG A 22 0.06 -12.89 -24.00
C ARG A 22 -0.74 -13.98 -23.29
N ASN A 23 -0.72 -14.03 -21.96
CA ASN A 23 -1.54 -14.97 -21.18
C ASN A 23 -2.99 -14.51 -20.95
N THR A 24 -3.40 -13.36 -21.49
CA THR A 24 -4.79 -12.87 -21.42
C THR A 24 -5.61 -13.18 -22.68
N SER A 25 -5.05 -13.90 -23.65
CA SER A 25 -5.72 -14.19 -24.93
C SER A 25 -5.55 -15.64 -25.38
N SER A 26 -6.11 -16.60 -24.63
CA SER A 26 -6.77 -17.79 -25.20
C SER A 26 -7.15 -18.79 -24.11
N THR A 27 -8.43 -18.83 -23.76
CA THR A 27 -9.24 -20.06 -23.68
C THR A 27 -10.69 -19.65 -23.47
N ALA A 28 -11.47 -19.68 -24.54
CA ALA A 28 -12.91 -19.74 -24.43
C ALA A 28 -13.29 -21.12 -23.86
N SER A 29 -13.80 -21.19 -22.62
CA SER A 29 -14.66 -22.31 -22.20
C SER A 29 -15.50 -21.98 -20.95
N LYS A 30 -16.80 -22.28 -21.09
CA LYS A 30 -17.84 -22.49 -20.07
C LYS A 30 -18.29 -21.26 -19.26
N SER A 31 -19.56 -20.90 -19.48
CA SER A 31 -20.34 -19.95 -18.68
C SER A 31 -20.33 -20.34 -17.19
N LYS A 32 -19.36 -19.83 -16.45
CA LYS A 32 -19.39 -19.83 -14.99
C LYS A 32 -20.47 -18.84 -14.57
N LYS A 33 -21.29 -19.22 -13.59
CA LYS A 33 -22.18 -18.29 -12.89
C LYS A 33 -21.38 -17.03 -12.54
N PRO A 34 -21.93 -15.81 -12.69
CA PRO A 34 -21.18 -14.59 -12.42
C PRO A 34 -20.62 -14.67 -11.00
N VAL A 35 -19.29 -14.68 -10.88
CA VAL A 35 -18.61 -14.69 -9.59
C VAL A 35 -19.00 -13.38 -8.89
N PRO A 36 -19.58 -13.43 -7.68
CA PRO A 36 -19.97 -12.21 -7.00
C PRO A 36 -18.75 -11.34 -6.76
N ARG A 37 -18.83 -10.06 -7.17
CA ARG A 37 -17.76 -9.08 -6.96
C ARG A 37 -17.58 -8.90 -5.45
N PRO A 38 -16.38 -9.20 -4.89
CA PRO A 38 -16.16 -8.97 -3.47
C PRO A 38 -16.17 -7.47 -3.20
N GLY A 39 -16.68 -7.08 -2.02
CA GLY A 39 -16.60 -5.69 -1.57
C GLY A 39 -15.14 -5.25 -1.39
N ILE A 40 -14.88 -3.95 -1.61
CA ILE A 40 -13.53 -3.37 -1.47
C ILE A 40 -12.96 -3.50 -0.05
N ASP A 41 -13.81 -3.71 0.95
CA ASP A 41 -13.47 -3.97 2.35
C ASP A 41 -13.00 -5.41 2.59
N ARG A 42 -13.27 -6.35 1.68
CA ARG A 42 -12.79 -7.74 1.81
C ARG A 42 -11.40 -7.96 1.23
N ILE A 43 -10.81 -6.95 0.60
CA ILE A 43 -9.51 -7.02 -0.04
C ILE A 43 -8.48 -6.27 0.80
N GLY A 44 -7.41 -6.94 1.22
CA GLY A 44 -6.26 -6.32 1.87
C GLY A 44 -5.23 -5.82 0.85
N VAL A 45 -3.97 -5.77 1.25
CA VAL A 45 -2.85 -5.53 0.33
C VAL A 45 -2.24 -6.89 -0.05
N PRO A 46 -2.53 -7.45 -1.23
CA PRO A 46 -2.26 -8.86 -1.56
C PRO A 46 -0.87 -9.12 -2.13
N PHE A 47 -0.14 -8.07 -2.45
CA PHE A 47 1.25 -8.11 -2.88
C PHE A 47 2.02 -7.08 -2.04
N ASP A 48 3.35 -7.08 -2.14
CA ASP A 48 4.18 -6.10 -1.45
C ASP A 48 4.65 -5.01 -2.45
N PRO A 49 3.96 -3.83 -2.49
CA PRO A 49 4.23 -2.78 -3.45
C PRO A 49 5.62 -2.18 -3.26
N TYR A 50 6.29 -1.85 -4.36
CA TYR A 50 7.57 -1.14 -4.28
C TYR A 50 7.35 0.28 -3.76
N VAL A 51 7.84 0.55 -2.55
CA VAL A 51 7.92 1.89 -1.96
C VAL A 51 9.38 2.31 -1.93
N PRO A 52 9.78 3.41 -2.60
CA PRO A 52 11.18 3.80 -2.61
C PRO A 52 11.61 4.31 -1.23
N MET A 53 12.79 3.87 -0.76
CA MET A 53 13.42 4.41 0.46
C MET A 53 13.44 5.94 0.46
N ARG A 54 13.27 6.58 1.62
CA ARG A 54 13.43 8.05 1.72
C ARG A 54 14.85 8.48 1.36
N MET A 55 14.98 9.66 0.77
CA MET A 55 16.29 10.25 0.45
C MET A 55 17.17 10.40 1.69
N SER A 56 16.57 10.63 2.87
CA SER A 56 17.27 10.71 4.16
C SER A 56 17.82 9.37 4.67
N ARG A 57 17.32 8.24 4.15
CA ARG A 57 17.78 6.88 4.49
C ARG A 57 18.74 6.30 3.45
N LEU A 58 19.01 7.03 2.36
CA LEU A 58 19.95 6.59 1.34
C LEU A 58 21.38 6.99 1.73
N PRO A 59 22.39 6.18 1.37
CA PRO A 59 23.78 6.60 1.51
C PRO A 59 24.05 7.84 0.66
N SER A 60 25.02 8.66 1.11
CA SER A 60 25.44 9.86 0.38
C SER A 60 25.79 9.54 -1.08
N PRO A 61 25.43 10.40 -2.04
CA PRO A 61 25.77 10.22 -3.45
C PRO A 61 27.27 10.13 -3.69
N LEU A 62 28.09 10.70 -2.80
CA LEU A 62 29.55 10.63 -2.88
C LEU A 62 30.09 9.27 -2.42
N THR A 63 29.50 8.69 -1.38
CA THR A 63 29.97 7.42 -0.79
C THR A 63 29.50 6.22 -1.59
N ALA A 64 28.25 6.23 -2.08
CA ALA A 64 27.66 5.11 -2.82
C ALA A 64 26.87 5.60 -4.06
N PRO A 65 27.56 6.19 -5.07
CA PRO A 65 26.91 6.79 -6.24
C PRO A 65 26.03 5.81 -7.01
N ARG A 66 26.45 4.53 -7.12
CA ARG A 66 25.68 3.48 -7.81
C ARG A 66 24.34 3.21 -7.14
N VAL A 67 24.31 3.15 -5.80
CA VAL A 67 23.08 2.89 -5.04
C VAL A 67 22.14 4.09 -5.15
N TYR A 68 22.69 5.30 -5.04
CA TYR A 68 21.93 6.54 -5.19
C TYR A 68 21.30 6.67 -6.58
N LEU A 69 22.08 6.48 -7.64
CA LEU A 69 21.60 6.50 -9.03
C LEU A 69 20.56 5.40 -9.28
N LYS A 70 20.77 4.19 -8.76
CA LYS A 70 19.79 3.10 -8.87
C LYS A 70 18.48 3.44 -8.15
N SER A 71 18.53 4.13 -7.01
CA SER A 71 17.32 4.61 -6.33
C SER A 71 16.56 5.63 -7.18
N ILE A 72 17.25 6.60 -7.77
CA ILE A 72 16.63 7.57 -8.70
C ILE A 72 16.00 6.84 -9.88
N TRP A 73 16.72 5.90 -10.49
CA TRP A 73 16.21 5.10 -11.60
C TRP A 73 14.94 4.32 -11.21
N ASN A 74 14.94 3.67 -10.04
CA ASN A 74 13.74 2.97 -9.55
C ASN A 74 12.56 3.93 -9.31
N ARG A 75 12.79 5.18 -8.88
CA ARG A 75 11.71 6.17 -8.75
C ARG A 75 11.13 6.55 -10.11
N LEU A 76 11.97 6.73 -11.13
CA LEU A 76 11.53 7.00 -12.49
C LEU A 76 10.73 5.83 -13.07
N LEU A 77 11.20 4.61 -12.87
CA LEU A 77 10.48 3.40 -13.27
C LEU A 77 9.15 3.27 -12.53
N LEU A 78 9.10 3.58 -11.23
CA LEU A 78 7.85 3.56 -10.45
C LEU A 78 6.87 4.63 -10.94
N PHE A 79 7.36 5.82 -11.28
CA PHE A 79 6.54 6.86 -11.89
C PHE A 79 5.92 6.37 -13.20
N ALA A 80 6.72 5.80 -14.10
CA ALA A 80 6.23 5.24 -15.36
C ALA A 80 5.22 4.10 -15.12
N TYR A 81 5.52 3.18 -14.18
CA TYR A 81 4.63 2.09 -13.79
C TYR A 81 3.27 2.59 -13.30
N ASN A 82 3.27 3.58 -12.40
CA ASN A 82 2.03 4.18 -11.90
C ASN A 82 1.22 4.85 -13.02
N GLN A 83 1.86 5.53 -13.96
CA GLN A 83 1.16 6.13 -15.11
C GLN A 83 0.50 5.06 -15.98
N VAL A 84 1.19 3.93 -16.22
CA VAL A 84 0.65 2.79 -16.95
C VAL A 84 -0.56 2.20 -16.22
N GLN A 85 -0.48 2.02 -14.90
CA GLN A 85 -1.60 1.53 -14.08
C GLN A 85 -2.82 2.46 -14.13
N VAL A 86 -2.60 3.77 -14.01
CA VAL A 86 -3.67 4.77 -14.14
C VAL A 86 -4.26 4.77 -15.55
N TYR A 87 -3.43 4.63 -16.60
CA TYR A 87 -3.89 4.55 -17.97
C TYR A 87 -4.77 3.31 -18.19
N TYR A 88 -4.32 2.13 -17.75
CA TYR A 88 -5.11 0.90 -17.87
C TYR A 88 -6.43 1.02 -17.13
N PHE A 89 -6.41 1.50 -15.89
CA PHE A 89 -7.60 1.73 -15.08
C PHE A 89 -8.61 2.67 -15.76
N LYS A 90 -8.14 3.81 -16.30
CA LYS A 90 -9.00 4.74 -17.05
C LYS A 90 -9.56 4.11 -18.32
N LYS A 91 -8.73 3.36 -19.05
CA LYS A 91 -9.14 2.68 -20.28
C LYS A 91 -10.24 1.66 -20.01
N SER A 92 -10.12 0.88 -18.94
CA SER A 92 -11.10 -0.13 -18.54
C SER A 92 -12.38 0.46 -17.94
N MET A 93 -12.32 1.63 -17.28
CA MET A 93 -13.51 2.36 -16.83
C MET A 93 -14.24 3.12 -17.96
N GLY A 94 -13.61 3.23 -19.13
CA GLY A 94 -14.17 3.90 -20.31
C GLY A 94 -13.68 5.34 -20.50
N LYS A 95 -13.73 5.82 -21.75
CA LYS A 95 -13.13 7.10 -22.19
C LYS A 95 -13.61 8.34 -21.42
N LYS A 96 -14.79 8.31 -20.81
CA LYS A 96 -15.39 9.44 -20.07
C LYS A 96 -15.00 9.47 -18.59
N TYR A 97 -14.43 8.38 -18.06
CA TYR A 97 -14.09 8.30 -16.64
C TYR A 97 -12.91 9.19 -16.29
N LYS A 98 -13.08 10.00 -15.23
CA LYS A 98 -12.05 10.91 -14.71
C LYS A 98 -11.79 10.56 -13.23
N PRO A 99 -10.62 9.95 -12.92
CA PRO A 99 -10.23 9.66 -11.55
C PRO A 99 -10.22 10.93 -10.69
N ASN A 100 -10.85 10.90 -9.51
CA ASN A 100 -10.91 12.05 -8.60
C ASN A 100 -9.87 11.93 -7.48
N PHE A 101 -8.59 12.01 -7.86
CA PHE A 101 -7.47 11.83 -6.92
C PHE A 101 -7.46 12.83 -5.75
N LEU A 102 -8.03 14.04 -5.93
CA LEU A 102 -8.11 15.03 -4.87
C LEU A 102 -9.13 14.64 -3.81
N LYS A 103 -10.35 14.28 -4.23
CA LYS A 103 -11.38 13.73 -3.34
C LYS A 103 -10.86 12.51 -2.61
N TRP A 104 -10.24 11.60 -3.34
CA TRP A 104 -9.72 10.37 -2.75
C TRP A 104 -8.63 10.60 -1.70
N LYS A 105 -7.74 11.55 -1.96
CA LYS A 105 -6.73 11.95 -0.98
C LYS A 105 -7.35 12.53 0.29
N ASN A 106 -8.37 13.38 0.16
CA ASN A 106 -9.03 14.00 1.30
C ASN A 106 -9.79 12.95 2.13
N GLU A 107 -10.54 12.06 1.49
CA GLU A 107 -11.23 10.95 2.15
C GLU A 107 -10.25 9.96 2.81
N ALA A 108 -9.08 9.73 2.21
CA ALA A 108 -8.03 8.91 2.84
C ALA A 108 -7.48 9.55 4.13
N ILE A 109 -7.31 10.88 4.15
CA ILE A 109 -6.91 11.63 5.36
C ILE A 109 -7.98 11.50 6.46
N GLU A 110 -9.25 11.72 6.11
CA GLU A 110 -10.36 11.60 7.07
C GLU A 110 -10.49 10.18 7.61
N THR A 111 -10.37 9.19 6.72
CA THR A 111 -10.38 7.76 7.06
C THR A 111 -9.25 7.43 8.03
N PHE A 112 -8.04 7.89 7.75
CA PHE A 112 -6.89 7.71 8.64
C PHE A 112 -7.13 8.29 10.04
N VAL A 113 -7.62 9.53 10.12
CA VAL A 113 -7.92 10.18 11.41
C VAL A 113 -9.02 9.41 12.16
N ARG A 114 -10.09 9.02 11.47
CA ARG A 114 -11.21 8.28 12.05
C ARG A 114 -10.79 6.92 12.58
N VAL A 115 -9.98 6.18 11.82
CA VAL A 115 -9.47 4.86 12.22
C VAL A 115 -8.58 4.95 13.46
N ASN A 116 -7.62 5.87 13.48
CA ASN A 116 -6.73 6.02 14.63
C ASN A 116 -7.47 6.48 15.89
N LYS A 117 -8.41 7.43 15.77
CA LYS A 117 -9.27 7.85 16.90
C LYS A 117 -10.14 6.69 17.40
N GLY A 118 -10.82 5.99 16.49
CA GLY A 118 -11.67 4.85 16.83
C GLY A 118 -10.89 3.72 17.50
N PHE A 119 -9.66 3.45 17.06
CA PHE A 119 -8.77 2.49 17.72
C PHE A 119 -8.34 2.95 19.11
N ALA A 120 -7.90 4.21 19.27
CA ALA A 120 -7.48 4.76 20.57
C ALA A 120 -8.61 4.71 21.61
N GLU A 121 -9.83 5.04 21.19
CA GLU A 121 -11.04 5.00 22.02
C GLU A 121 -11.62 3.59 22.23
N LYS A 122 -11.00 2.54 21.64
CA LYS A 122 -11.51 1.15 21.62
C LYS A 122 -12.92 1.00 21.03
N LYS A 123 -13.32 1.91 20.13
CA LYS A 123 -14.63 1.90 19.44
C LYS A 123 -14.52 1.30 18.04
N LEU A 124 -14.07 0.05 17.94
CA LEU A 124 -13.81 -0.57 16.63
C LEU A 124 -15.06 -0.69 15.74
N ALA A 125 -16.24 -0.90 16.33
CA ALA A 125 -17.48 -1.00 15.59
C ALA A 125 -17.77 0.25 14.73
N SER A 126 -17.38 1.44 15.19
CA SER A 126 -17.64 2.69 14.45
C SER A 126 -16.77 2.86 13.21
N ILE A 127 -15.63 2.15 13.13
CA ILE A 127 -14.68 2.25 12.01
C ILE A 127 -14.81 1.10 11.02
N ARG A 128 -15.74 0.16 11.23
CA ARG A 128 -15.88 -1.07 10.43
C ARG A 128 -16.05 -0.81 8.93
N THR A 129 -16.73 0.28 8.56
CA THR A 129 -16.95 0.67 7.17
C THR A 129 -15.76 1.41 6.56
N ASN A 130 -14.76 1.80 7.35
CA ASN A 130 -13.60 2.59 6.94
C ASN A 130 -12.33 1.75 6.74
N VAL A 131 -12.34 0.47 7.14
CA VAL A 131 -11.18 -0.43 7.10
C VAL A 131 -11.49 -1.72 6.37
N SER A 132 -10.47 -2.36 5.82
CA SER A 132 -10.59 -3.70 5.29
C SER A 132 -10.77 -4.71 6.43
N GLN A 133 -11.27 -5.90 6.11
CA GLN A 133 -11.38 -7.02 7.05
C GLN A 133 -10.05 -7.28 7.75
N TYR A 134 -8.94 -7.31 7.00
CA TYR A 134 -7.62 -7.62 7.54
C TYR A 134 -7.11 -6.54 8.52
N VAL A 135 -7.40 -5.27 8.24
CA VAL A 135 -7.08 -4.18 9.17
C VAL A 135 -7.96 -4.27 10.41
N TYR A 136 -9.27 -4.49 10.24
CA TYR A 136 -10.20 -4.65 11.35
C TYR A 136 -9.77 -5.77 12.30
N ASP A 137 -9.47 -6.96 11.76
CA ASP A 137 -9.08 -8.13 12.54
C ASP A 137 -7.76 -7.88 13.30
N ALA A 138 -6.81 -7.18 12.68
CA ALA A 138 -5.55 -6.80 13.34
C ALA A 138 -5.79 -5.80 14.48
N LEU A 139 -6.63 -4.79 14.28
CA LEU A 139 -6.98 -3.81 15.32
C LEU A 139 -7.76 -4.45 16.48
N GLU A 140 -8.66 -5.39 16.17
CA GLU A 140 -9.40 -6.17 17.16
C GLU A 140 -8.46 -7.04 17.99
N ALA A 141 -7.56 -7.79 17.34
CA ALA A 141 -6.56 -8.59 18.03
C ALA A 141 -5.65 -7.74 18.94
N ARG A 142 -5.26 -6.55 18.51
CA ARG A 142 -4.49 -5.60 19.34
C ARG A 142 -5.31 -5.08 20.52
N THR A 143 -6.59 -4.76 20.29
CA THR A 143 -7.49 -4.29 21.34
C THR A 143 -7.71 -5.34 22.43
N ASN A 144 -7.88 -6.59 22.04
CA ASN A 144 -8.06 -7.72 22.96
C ASN A 144 -6.80 -8.03 23.79
N ARG A 145 -5.61 -7.69 23.28
CA ARG A 145 -4.33 -7.83 24.01
C ARG A 145 -4.06 -6.67 24.97
N MET A 146 -4.76 -5.55 24.83
CA MET A 146 -4.56 -4.39 25.69
C MET A 146 -5.30 -4.55 27.03
N PRO A 147 -4.68 -4.19 28.17
CA PRO A 147 -5.37 -4.21 29.45
C PRO A 147 -6.63 -3.33 29.42
N ALA A 148 -7.73 -3.83 30.00
CA ALA A 148 -9.00 -3.09 30.06
C ALA A 148 -8.83 -1.72 30.74
N SER A 149 -7.95 -1.64 31.74
CA SER A 149 -7.61 -0.45 32.51
C SER A 149 -6.74 0.58 31.76
N THR A 150 -6.25 0.26 30.57
CA THR A 150 -5.47 1.20 29.76
C THR A 150 -6.41 2.05 28.91
N THR A 151 -6.35 3.36 29.06
CA THR A 151 -7.01 4.32 28.16
C THR A 151 -5.97 4.96 27.25
N MET A 152 -6.37 5.22 26.00
CA MET A 152 -5.53 5.87 25.01
C MET A 152 -6.26 7.06 24.40
N GLY A 153 -5.54 8.14 24.16
CA GLY A 153 -5.96 9.25 23.33
C GLY A 153 -5.00 9.39 22.17
N TRP A 154 -5.52 9.53 20.96
CA TRP A 154 -4.70 9.79 19.78
C TRP A 154 -5.14 11.09 19.13
N GLU A 155 -4.16 11.90 18.75
CA GLU A 155 -4.37 13.14 18.04
C GLU A 155 -3.36 13.31 16.91
N LEU A 156 -3.87 13.73 15.76
CA LEU A 156 -3.04 14.20 14.66
C LEU A 156 -2.74 15.68 14.88
N VAL A 157 -1.49 15.99 15.26
CA VAL A 157 -1.07 17.38 15.48
C VAL A 157 -1.01 18.13 14.15
N LYS A 158 -0.33 17.55 13.15
CA LYS A 158 -0.27 18.10 11.79
C LYS A 158 0.27 17.10 10.78
N PHE A 159 0.07 17.42 9.50
CA PHE A 159 0.90 16.88 8.41
C PHE A 159 2.16 17.74 8.25
N ASN A 160 3.33 17.10 8.31
CA ASN A 160 4.61 17.74 8.00
C ASN A 160 4.76 17.99 6.50
N SER A 161 4.09 17.20 5.65
CA SER A 161 3.98 17.46 4.22
C SER A 161 2.65 16.92 3.66
N VAL A 162 2.21 17.48 2.53
CA VAL A 162 0.99 17.01 1.85
C VAL A 162 1.13 15.53 1.48
N PRO A 163 0.13 14.68 1.77
CA PRO A 163 0.16 13.27 1.39
C PRO A 163 0.45 13.05 -0.09
N LYS A 164 1.38 12.15 -0.38
CA LYS A 164 1.85 11.86 -1.75
C LYS A 164 1.46 10.45 -2.17
N ILE A 165 0.98 10.31 -3.40
CA ILE A 165 0.78 9.00 -4.03
C ILE A 165 2.15 8.40 -4.32
N ILE A 166 2.39 7.19 -3.81
CA ILE A 166 3.64 6.45 -4.01
C ILE A 166 3.47 5.34 -5.04
N SER A 167 2.42 4.54 -4.88
CA SER A 167 2.12 3.40 -5.76
C SER A 167 0.64 3.39 -6.09
N VAL A 168 0.32 3.02 -7.33
CA VAL A 168 -1.05 2.84 -7.82
C VAL A 168 -1.15 1.47 -8.46
N HIS A 169 -2.17 0.69 -8.09
CA HIS A 169 -2.40 -0.64 -8.63
C HIS A 169 -3.87 -0.85 -8.97
N SER A 170 -4.17 -1.18 -10.22
CA SER A 170 -5.52 -1.53 -10.66
C SER A 170 -5.75 -3.02 -10.49
N PHE A 171 -6.83 -3.41 -9.84
CA PHE A 171 -7.25 -4.80 -9.76
C PHE A 171 -8.35 -5.06 -10.78
N PRO A 172 -8.08 -5.78 -11.89
CA PRO A 172 -9.13 -6.16 -12.83
C PRO A 172 -10.02 -7.25 -12.23
N HIS A 173 -11.31 -7.23 -12.57
CA HIS A 173 -12.21 -8.35 -12.39
C HIS A 173 -12.24 -9.23 -13.66
N GLU A 174 -12.86 -10.41 -13.60
CA GLU A 174 -12.88 -11.39 -14.70
C GLU A 174 -13.57 -10.84 -15.97
N ASP A 175 -14.46 -9.85 -15.81
CA ASP A 175 -15.16 -9.17 -16.91
C ASP A 175 -14.34 -8.04 -17.56
N GLY A 176 -13.09 -7.84 -17.13
CA GLY A 176 -12.20 -6.80 -17.63
C GLY A 176 -12.47 -5.41 -17.05
N VAL A 177 -13.49 -5.26 -16.21
CA VAL A 177 -13.79 -4.03 -15.49
C VAL A 177 -12.98 -4.01 -14.19
N PRO A 178 -12.40 -2.88 -13.76
CA PRO A 178 -11.68 -2.82 -12.50
C PRO A 178 -12.61 -3.10 -11.33
N LEU A 179 -12.16 -3.99 -10.46
CA LEU A 179 -12.78 -4.26 -9.18
C LEU A 179 -12.53 -3.09 -8.21
N LEU A 180 -11.27 -2.66 -8.12
CA LEU A 180 -10.85 -1.53 -7.30
C LEU A 180 -9.52 -0.95 -7.78
N LEU A 181 -9.25 0.28 -7.35
CA LEU A 181 -7.94 0.91 -7.45
C LEU A 181 -7.30 0.94 -6.07
N GLN A 182 -6.12 0.36 -5.89
CA GLN A 182 -5.37 0.45 -4.65
C GLN A 182 -4.30 1.52 -4.77
N ILE A 183 -4.31 2.48 -3.86
CA ILE A 183 -3.33 3.57 -3.80
C ILE A 183 -2.57 3.51 -2.48
N VAL A 184 -1.24 3.54 -2.57
CA VAL A 184 -0.38 3.73 -1.41
C VAL A 184 -0.04 5.21 -1.29
N TYR A 185 -0.44 5.82 -0.17
CA TYR A 185 -0.06 7.18 0.17
C TYR A 185 1.08 7.19 1.19
N ARG A 186 2.04 8.11 1.01
CA ARG A 186 2.98 8.49 2.07
C ARG A 186 2.37 9.59 2.93
N PHE A 187 2.18 9.29 4.20
CA PHE A 187 1.74 10.23 5.22
C PHE A 187 2.95 10.63 6.05
N ASP A 188 3.26 11.93 6.07
CA ASP A 188 4.35 12.50 6.88
C ASP A 188 3.71 13.39 7.93
N THR A 189 3.66 12.91 9.17
CA THR A 189 2.77 13.44 10.20
C THR A 189 3.50 13.63 11.52
N ARG A 190 3.02 14.58 12.30
CA ARG A 190 3.32 14.67 13.73
C ARG A 190 2.09 14.22 14.50
N GLN A 191 2.25 13.19 15.32
CA GLN A 191 1.16 12.56 16.06
C GLN A 191 1.44 12.62 17.55
N GLN A 192 0.36 12.67 18.33
CA GLN A 192 0.38 12.64 19.77
C GLN A 192 -0.42 11.42 20.26
N LEU A 193 0.23 10.59 21.06
CA LEU A 193 -0.39 9.45 21.73
C LEU A 193 -0.29 9.65 23.24
N VAL A 194 -1.44 9.74 23.89
CA VAL A 194 -1.57 9.80 25.34
C VAL A 194 -1.99 8.43 25.82
N VAL A 195 -1.20 7.79 26.68
CA VAL A 195 -1.52 6.49 27.28
C VAL A 195 -1.60 6.64 28.78
N LYS A 196 -2.73 6.25 29.37
CA LYS A 196 -2.92 6.22 30.82
C LYS A 196 -3.22 4.79 31.26
N LYS A 197 -2.37 4.26 32.13
CA LYS A 197 -2.56 2.96 32.79
C LYS A 197 -3.12 3.18 34.19
N ALA A 198 -3.83 2.21 34.74
CA ALA A 198 -4.32 2.31 36.12
C ALA A 198 -3.16 2.53 37.10
N GLY A 199 -3.31 3.51 38.00
CA GLY A 199 -2.30 3.86 39.00
C GLY A 199 -1.03 4.52 38.44
N GLN A 200 -1.01 4.91 37.16
CA GLN A 200 0.11 5.62 36.55
C GLN A 200 -0.35 6.95 35.94
N ASP A 201 0.56 7.92 35.93
CA ASP A 201 0.36 9.18 35.24
C ASP A 201 0.25 8.98 33.73
N ALA A 202 -0.47 9.90 33.08
CA ALA A 202 -0.64 9.86 31.64
C ALA A 202 0.70 10.12 30.94
N GLN A 203 1.14 9.17 30.13
CA GLN A 203 2.33 9.31 29.30
C GLN A 203 1.96 9.97 27.98
N ASN A 204 2.51 11.16 27.74
CA ASN A 204 2.32 11.89 26.50
C ASN A 204 3.51 11.66 25.55
N ASN A 205 3.25 11.02 24.41
CA ASN A 205 4.27 10.74 23.40
C ASN A 205 3.94 11.50 22.11
N VAL A 206 4.73 12.52 21.81
CA VAL A 206 4.65 13.25 20.54
C VAL A 206 5.78 12.78 19.63
N ARG A 207 5.46 12.30 18.43
CA ARG A 207 6.46 11.79 17.47
C ARG A 207 6.15 12.19 16.05
N ASP A 208 7.20 12.39 15.27
CA ASP A 208 7.13 12.50 13.82
C ASP A 208 7.18 11.10 13.20
N LEU A 209 6.19 10.78 12.37
CA LEU A 209 6.01 9.47 11.74
C LEU A 209 5.86 9.64 10.23
N THR A 210 6.62 8.85 9.48
CA THR A 210 6.37 8.64 8.05
C THR A 210 5.81 7.24 7.85
N GLU A 211 4.56 7.17 7.40
CA GLU A 211 3.82 5.93 7.20
C GLU A 211 3.42 5.78 5.72
N TYR A 212 3.39 4.54 5.23
CA TYR A 212 2.91 4.23 3.90
C TYR A 212 1.65 3.39 4.01
N LEU A 213 0.51 4.02 3.76
CA LEU A 213 -0.81 3.44 3.98
C LEU A 213 -1.47 3.14 2.63
N ALA A 214 -1.96 1.93 2.48
CA ALA A 214 -2.67 1.46 1.30
C ALA A 214 -4.17 1.63 1.48
N PHE A 215 -4.84 2.18 0.48
CA PHE A 215 -6.29 2.39 0.45
C PHE A 215 -6.88 1.75 -0.79
N ASN A 216 -8.01 1.07 -0.62
CA ASN A 216 -8.83 0.59 -1.73
C ASN A 216 -9.88 1.64 -2.08
N ILE A 217 -10.02 1.93 -3.37
CA ILE A 217 -11.01 2.85 -3.92
C ILE A 217 -11.95 2.04 -4.80
N ASP A 218 -13.24 2.13 -4.48
CA ASP A 218 -14.29 1.67 -5.38
C ASP A 218 -14.48 2.71 -6.51
N PRO A 219 -14.25 2.33 -7.77
CA PRO A 219 -14.29 3.27 -8.88
C PRO A 219 -15.71 3.73 -9.24
N PHE A 220 -16.76 3.08 -8.72
CA PHE A 220 -18.16 3.39 -8.98
C PHE A 220 -18.79 4.24 -7.89
N THR A 221 -18.42 3.99 -6.63
CA THR A 221 -18.99 4.71 -5.48
C THR A 221 -18.06 5.80 -4.93
N ASP A 222 -16.81 5.87 -5.42
CA ASP A 222 -15.70 6.65 -4.86
C ASP A 222 -15.35 6.29 -3.41
N ARG A 223 -15.97 5.26 -2.82
CA ARG A 223 -15.75 4.88 -1.43
C ARG A 223 -14.31 4.44 -1.23
N ILE A 224 -13.72 4.91 -0.13
CA ILE A 224 -12.37 4.57 0.30
C ILE A 224 -12.37 3.75 1.57
N VAL A 225 -11.49 2.76 1.58
CA VAL A 225 -11.26 1.89 2.72
C VAL A 225 -9.75 1.73 2.95
N LEU A 226 -9.31 1.89 4.20
CA LEU A 226 -7.92 1.62 4.59
C LEU A 226 -7.66 0.10 4.50
N ALA A 227 -6.76 -0.29 3.60
CA ALA A 227 -6.49 -1.68 3.25
C ALA A 227 -5.32 -2.29 4.02
N GLY A 228 -4.37 -1.46 4.48
CA GLY A 228 -3.20 -1.89 5.24
C GLY A 228 -2.05 -0.88 5.26
N SER A 229 -0.91 -1.32 5.78
CA SER A 229 0.36 -0.57 5.79
C SER A 229 1.47 -1.34 5.06
N VAL A 230 2.39 -0.60 4.46
CA VAL A 230 3.56 -1.15 3.75
C VAL A 230 4.83 -0.43 4.17
N PHE A 231 6.00 -1.00 3.87
CA PHE A 231 7.29 -0.46 4.24
C PHE A 231 8.13 -0.08 3.03
N GLU A 232 9.19 0.68 3.28
CA GLU A 232 10.14 1.04 2.23
C GLU A 232 10.81 -0.24 1.71
N SER A 233 11.02 -0.32 0.40
CA SER A 233 11.67 -1.43 -0.27
C SER A 233 13.15 -1.14 -0.47
N PRO A 234 14.02 -2.14 -0.31
CA PRO A 234 15.45 -1.95 -0.53
C PRO A 234 15.70 -1.65 -2.00
N VAL A 235 16.73 -0.83 -2.27
CA VAL A 235 17.09 -0.41 -3.64
C VAL A 235 17.42 -1.62 -4.54
N SER A 236 17.82 -2.75 -3.96
CA SER A 236 18.12 -4.00 -4.65
C SER A 236 16.90 -4.68 -5.29
N ARG A 237 15.69 -4.53 -4.71
CA ARG A 237 14.46 -5.29 -5.03
C ARG A 237 13.95 -5.10 -6.46
N GLY A 238 14.15 -3.93 -7.05
CA GLY A 238 13.48 -3.55 -8.30
C GLY A 238 12.00 -3.15 -8.09
N VAL A 239 11.40 -2.55 -9.12
CA VAL A 239 10.11 -1.83 -9.02
C VAL A 239 8.89 -2.70 -9.24
N ALA A 240 9.03 -3.77 -10.04
CA ALA A 240 7.91 -4.67 -10.31
C ALA A 240 7.45 -5.30 -8.99
N PRO A 241 6.13 -5.40 -8.74
CA PRO A 241 5.61 -6.20 -7.64
C PRO A 241 6.18 -7.61 -7.76
N LYS A 242 6.59 -8.20 -6.65
CA LYS A 242 6.77 -9.66 -6.64
C LYS A 242 5.39 -10.25 -6.91
N GLU A 243 5.24 -11.00 -8.00
CA GLU A 243 4.01 -11.71 -8.29
C GLU A 243 3.66 -12.51 -7.03
N GLY A 244 2.47 -12.27 -6.47
CA GLY A 244 2.01 -13.02 -5.32
C GLY A 244 2.00 -14.49 -5.71
N GLY A 245 2.60 -15.36 -4.89
CA GLY A 245 2.54 -16.79 -5.14
C GLY A 245 1.13 -17.33 -4.98
N GLY A 246 1.02 -18.58 -4.52
CA GLY A 246 -0.29 -19.24 -4.35
C GLY A 246 -1.26 -18.42 -3.49
N ARG A 247 -2.55 -18.76 -3.55
CA ARG A 247 -3.64 -18.13 -2.76
C ARG A 247 -3.28 -17.94 -1.28
N GLU A 248 -2.56 -18.90 -0.69
CA GLU A 248 -2.10 -18.84 0.70
C GLU A 248 -1.11 -17.71 0.95
N GLU A 249 -0.15 -17.49 0.05
CA GLU A 249 0.80 -16.39 0.16
C GLU A 249 0.10 -15.04 0.06
N ILE A 250 -0.86 -14.90 -0.87
CA ILE A 250 -1.68 -13.71 -1.02
C ILE A 250 -2.47 -13.42 0.27
N LEU A 251 -3.09 -14.44 0.88
CA LEU A 251 -3.79 -14.30 2.17
C LEU A 251 -2.83 -13.93 3.30
N ALA A 252 -1.65 -14.54 3.35
CA ALA A 252 -0.62 -14.22 4.34
C ALA A 252 -0.14 -12.77 4.21
N GLN A 253 0.06 -12.27 2.99
CA GLN A 253 0.43 -10.89 2.74
C GLN A 253 -0.68 -9.91 3.14
N MET A 254 -1.94 -10.18 2.78
CA MET A 254 -3.06 -9.33 3.22
C MET A 254 -3.17 -9.27 4.75
N LYS A 255 -2.97 -10.39 5.45
CA LYS A 255 -2.96 -10.44 6.91
C LYS A 255 -1.77 -9.67 7.49
N ALA A 256 -0.57 -9.85 6.94
CA ALA A 256 0.62 -9.16 7.40
C ALA A 256 0.54 -7.64 7.19
N HIS A 257 0.00 -7.20 6.05
CA HIS A 257 -0.19 -5.80 5.72
C HIS A 257 -1.38 -5.17 6.47
N GLY A 258 -2.35 -5.97 6.93
CA GLY A 258 -3.49 -5.52 7.72
C GLY A 258 -3.09 -4.91 9.08
N ASP A 259 -1.97 -5.35 9.67
CA ASP A 259 -1.47 -4.72 10.91
C ASP A 259 -0.80 -3.37 10.61
N ILE A 260 -1.58 -2.29 10.71
CA ILE A 260 -1.11 -0.93 10.41
C ILE A 260 -0.14 -0.34 11.44
N TYR A 261 -0.02 -0.97 12.62
CA TYR A 261 0.88 -0.53 13.70
C TYR A 261 2.04 -1.50 13.91
N ARG A 262 2.37 -2.31 12.91
CA ARG A 262 3.52 -3.20 12.93
C ARG A 262 4.82 -2.40 12.77
N ILE A 263 5.91 -2.93 13.31
CA ILE A 263 7.23 -2.29 13.25
C ILE A 263 7.94 -2.74 11.97
N GLU A 264 8.61 -1.82 11.30
CA GLU A 264 9.48 -2.11 10.15
C GLU A 264 10.60 -3.04 10.62
N GLN A 265 10.71 -4.23 10.04
CA GLN A 265 11.83 -5.12 10.30
C GLN A 265 13.09 -4.54 9.66
N SER A 266 14.22 -4.65 10.37
CA SER A 266 15.52 -4.20 9.86
C SER A 266 15.84 -4.94 8.57
N GLN A 267 16.12 -4.21 7.50
CA GLN A 267 16.54 -4.77 6.23
C GLN A 267 18.03 -5.06 6.31
N GLU A 268 18.39 -6.34 6.53
CA GLU A 268 19.76 -6.85 6.36
C GLU A 268 20.22 -6.78 4.90
#